data_AF-A0A8S3JQU5-F1
#
_entry.id   AF-A0A8S3JQU5-F1
#
_cell.length_a   1.000
_cell.length_b   1.000
_cell.length_c   1.000
_cell.angle_alpha   90.00
_cell.angle_beta   90.00
_cell.angle_gamma   90.00
#
_symmetry.space_group_name_H-M   'P 1'
#
loop_
_entity.id
_entity.type
_entity.pdbx_description
1 polymer ?
#
loop_
_entity_poly.entity_id
_entity_poly.type
_entity_poly.pdbx_seq_one_letter_code
_entity_poly.pdbx_strand_id
1 'polypeptide(L)'
;MYSTKFSALYRLNQSINHVRRSFFSQTYINGQWVSSQSGETFKVYNPANGNEIGSVPDCNIQDAEKAVQAAHDAFHNKWSMKTGKERSIVMKKFYDLIVKNKDQLG
;
A
#
# COMPACT_ATOMS: atom_id res chain seq x y z
N MET A 1 8.28 32.40 -24.02
CA MET A 1 8.39 31.02 -24.55
C MET A 1 8.62 29.98 -23.42
N TYR A 2 7.93 30.10 -22.26
CA TYR A 2 8.14 29.25 -21.07
C TYR A 2 6.91 28.44 -20.62
N SER A 3 5.77 28.57 -21.32
CA SER A 3 4.46 28.08 -20.83
C SER A 3 4.26 26.56 -20.98
N THR A 4 4.89 25.92 -21.97
CA THR A 4 4.67 24.49 -22.27
C THR A 4 5.35 23.55 -21.29
N LYS A 5 6.60 23.84 -20.85
CA LYS A 5 7.33 22.99 -19.90
C LYS A 5 6.67 22.97 -18.50
N PHE A 6 6.12 24.09 -18.03
CA PHE A 6 5.43 24.16 -16.73
C PHE A 6 4.11 23.36 -16.72
N SER A 7 3.33 23.41 -17.82
CA SER A 7 2.08 22.65 -17.95
C SER A 7 2.27 21.13 -18.08
N ALA A 8 3.41 20.70 -18.64
CA ALA A 8 3.75 19.29 -18.80
C ALA A 8 4.21 18.69 -17.47
N LEU A 9 5.07 19.40 -16.73
CA LEU A 9 5.51 19.01 -15.38
C LEU A 9 4.33 18.98 -14.39
N TYR A 10 3.41 19.94 -14.47
CA TYR A 10 2.21 19.94 -13.62
C TYR A 10 1.28 18.74 -13.91
N ARG A 11 1.06 18.41 -15.19
CA ARG A 11 0.29 17.20 -15.57
C ARG A 11 0.97 15.90 -15.15
N LEU A 12 2.30 15.83 -15.27
CA LEU A 12 3.07 14.69 -14.79
C LEU A 12 2.95 14.54 -13.27
N ASN A 13 3.01 15.64 -12.53
CA ASN A 13 2.84 15.64 -11.08
C ASN A 13 1.40 15.23 -10.69
N GLN A 14 0.38 15.72 -11.41
CA GLN A 14 -1.02 15.31 -11.20
C GLN A 14 -1.25 13.83 -11.52
N SER A 15 -0.61 13.28 -12.56
CA SER A 15 -0.69 11.86 -12.91
C SER A 15 0.05 10.97 -11.90
N ILE A 16 1.23 11.38 -11.45
CA ILE A 16 1.99 10.70 -10.38
C ILE A 16 1.19 10.69 -9.08
N ASN A 17 0.56 11.82 -8.72
CA ASN A 17 -0.30 11.92 -7.55
C ASN A 17 -1.58 11.09 -7.70
N HIS A 18 -2.14 10.97 -8.90
CA HIS A 18 -3.29 10.12 -9.18
C HIS A 18 -2.98 8.63 -8.99
N VAL A 19 -1.84 8.15 -9.52
CA VAL A 19 -1.37 6.78 -9.33
C VAL A 19 -1.03 6.51 -7.85
N ARG A 20 -0.40 7.47 -7.14
CA ARG A 20 -0.18 7.36 -5.69
C ARG A 20 -1.48 7.31 -4.89
N ARG A 21 -2.49 8.09 -5.28
CA ARG A 21 -3.82 8.09 -4.63
C ARG A 21 -4.56 6.77 -4.79
N SER A 22 -4.40 6.08 -5.92
CA SER A 22 -5.07 4.81 -6.19
C SER A 22 -4.72 3.70 -5.18
N PHE A 23 -3.51 3.72 -4.59
CA PHE A 23 -3.12 2.73 -3.59
C PHE A 23 -3.73 2.99 -2.22
N PHE A 24 -4.05 4.25 -1.89
CA PHE A 24 -4.61 4.55 -0.57
C PHE A 24 -6.03 4.00 -0.43
N SER A 25 -6.81 3.90 -1.51
CA SER A 25 -8.20 3.42 -1.47
C SER A 25 -8.36 1.90 -1.57
N GLN A 26 -7.29 1.13 -1.38
CA GLN A 26 -7.32 -0.34 -1.46
C GLN A 26 -6.61 -0.96 -0.26
N THR A 27 -7.05 -2.16 0.14
CA THR A 27 -6.43 -2.98 1.18
C THR A 27 -5.60 -4.08 0.55
N TYR A 28 -4.55 -4.53 1.23
CA TYR A 28 -3.63 -5.55 0.71
C TYR A 28 -3.89 -6.91 1.36
N ILE A 29 -4.55 -7.82 0.63
CA ILE A 29 -4.93 -9.16 1.10
C ILE A 29 -4.48 -10.20 0.09
N ASN A 30 -3.89 -11.31 0.56
CA ASN A 30 -3.44 -12.44 -0.26
C ASN A 30 -2.51 -12.04 -1.44
N GLY A 31 -1.63 -11.06 -1.22
CA GLY A 31 -0.70 -10.60 -2.25
C GLY A 31 -1.28 -9.61 -3.27
N GLN A 32 -2.52 -9.16 -3.09
CA GLN A 32 -3.23 -8.29 -4.04
C GLN A 32 -3.83 -7.06 -3.37
N TRP A 33 -3.91 -5.95 -4.12
CA TRP A 33 -4.67 -4.77 -3.73
C TRP A 33 -6.14 -4.96 -4.11
N VAL A 34 -7.03 -4.91 -3.12
CA VAL A 34 -8.47 -5.11 -3.28
C VAL A 34 -9.25 -3.98 -2.62
N SER A 35 -10.44 -3.66 -3.13
CA SER A 35 -11.35 -2.74 -2.42
C SER A 35 -11.93 -3.41 -1.17
N SER A 36 -12.28 -2.61 -0.16
CA SER A 36 -13.05 -3.10 0.99
C SER A 36 -14.36 -3.76 0.52
N GLN A 37 -14.85 -4.75 1.26
CA GLN A 37 -16.13 -5.39 0.96
C GLN A 37 -17.32 -4.43 1.04
N SER A 38 -17.28 -3.47 1.97
CA SER A 38 -18.33 -2.44 2.06
C SER A 38 -18.19 -1.39 0.97
N GLY A 39 -16.99 -1.21 0.41
CA GLY A 39 -16.66 -0.11 -0.49
C GLY A 39 -16.50 1.24 0.22
N GLU A 40 -16.68 1.25 1.55
CA GLU A 40 -16.54 2.45 2.38
C GLU A 40 -15.08 2.85 2.53
N THR A 41 -14.85 4.15 2.70
CA THR A 41 -13.53 4.72 2.95
C THR A 41 -13.63 5.84 3.98
N PHE A 42 -12.55 6.09 4.73
CA PHE A 42 -12.47 7.23 5.62
C PHE A 42 -11.26 8.11 5.29
N LYS A 43 -11.39 9.40 5.58
CA LYS A 43 -10.37 10.42 5.31
C LYS A 43 -9.28 10.40 6.38
N VAL A 44 -8.03 10.52 5.95
CA VAL A 44 -6.86 10.67 6.80
C VAL A 44 -6.36 12.11 6.70
N TYR A 45 -6.14 12.74 7.86
CA TYR A 45 -5.72 14.14 7.97
C TYR A 45 -4.30 14.23 8.53
N ASN A 46 -3.57 15.26 8.10
CA ASN A 46 -2.25 15.59 8.62
C ASN A 46 -2.38 16.22 10.01
N PRO A 47 -1.79 15.64 11.07
CA PRO A 47 -1.94 16.17 12.43
C PRO A 47 -1.26 17.53 12.63
N ALA A 48 -0.31 17.93 11.80
CA ALA A 48 0.43 19.19 11.94
C ALA A 48 -0.36 20.42 11.45
N ASN A 49 -1.32 20.24 10.54
CA ASN A 49 -2.06 21.35 9.93
C ASN A 49 -3.54 21.07 9.61
N GLY A 50 -4.02 19.84 9.85
CA GLY A 50 -5.41 19.44 9.60
C GLY A 50 -5.75 19.17 8.12
N ASN A 51 -4.80 19.29 7.19
CA ASN A 51 -5.07 19.07 5.77
C ASN A 51 -5.31 17.59 5.44
N GLU A 52 -6.24 17.30 4.54
CA GLU A 52 -6.51 15.94 4.06
C GLU A 52 -5.30 15.38 3.27
N ILE A 53 -4.84 14.19 3.65
CA ILE A 53 -3.76 13.45 2.97
C ILE A 53 -4.36 12.56 1.88
N GLY A 54 -5.48 11.90 2.18
CA GLY A 54 -6.21 11.01 1.28
C GLY A 54 -7.28 10.21 2.02
N SER A 55 -7.87 9.22 1.34
CA SER A 55 -8.85 8.31 1.92
C SER A 55 -8.35 6.87 1.87
N VAL A 56 -8.66 6.09 2.91
CA VAL A 56 -8.30 4.67 3.02
C VAL A 56 -9.55 3.79 3.22
N PRO A 57 -9.53 2.51 2.81
CA PRO A 57 -10.65 1.59 3.00
C PRO A 57 -11.06 1.51 4.47
N ASP A 58 -12.37 1.54 4.70
CA ASP A 58 -12.95 1.14 5.97
C ASP A 58 -13.24 -0.37 5.91
N CYS A 59 -12.27 -1.16 6.37
CA CYS A 59 -12.33 -2.62 6.34
C CYS A 59 -13.24 -3.14 7.45
N ASN A 60 -14.17 -4.02 7.07
CA ASN A 60 -15.14 -4.61 8.01
C ASN A 60 -14.79 -6.06 8.36
N ILE A 61 -15.71 -6.72 9.06
CA ILE A 61 -15.56 -8.12 9.51
C ILE A 61 -15.29 -9.06 8.32
N GLN A 62 -15.96 -8.85 7.18
CA GLN A 62 -15.79 -9.70 6.01
C GLN A 62 -14.40 -9.54 5.38
N ASP A 63 -13.83 -8.33 5.36
CA ASP A 63 -12.44 -8.13 4.95
C ASP A 63 -11.46 -8.82 5.90
N ALA A 64 -11.72 -8.73 7.21
CA ALA A 64 -10.91 -9.38 8.24
C ALA A 64 -10.95 -10.91 8.11
N GLU A 65 -12.12 -11.52 7.92
CA GLU A 65 -12.29 -12.96 7.69
C GLU A 65 -11.51 -13.43 6.46
N LYS A 66 -11.60 -12.68 5.35
CA LYS A 66 -10.82 -12.95 4.12
C LYS A 66 -9.31 -12.89 4.37
N ALA A 67 -8.85 -11.89 5.13
CA ALA A 67 -7.45 -11.75 5.48
C ALA A 67 -6.96 -12.90 6.38
N VAL A 68 -7.76 -13.30 7.36
CA VAL A 68 -7.47 -14.42 8.26
C VAL A 68 -7.38 -15.73 7.49
N GLN A 69 -8.35 -16.01 6.61
CA GLN A 69 -8.32 -17.22 5.79
C GLN A 69 -7.09 -17.25 4.88
N ALA A 70 -6.78 -16.15 4.20
CA ALA A 70 -5.59 -16.07 3.35
C ALA A 70 -4.29 -16.27 4.14
N ALA A 71 -4.19 -15.72 5.35
CA ALA A 71 -3.04 -15.90 6.23
C ALA A 71 -2.92 -17.37 6.71
N HIS A 72 -4.04 -17.99 7.07
CA HIS A 72 -4.11 -19.41 7.43
C HIS A 72 -3.62 -20.30 6.28
N ASP A 73 -4.14 -20.09 5.07
CA ASP A 73 -3.76 -20.85 3.89
C ASP A 73 -2.27 -20.66 3.55
N ALA A 74 -1.76 -19.43 3.64
CA ALA A 74 -0.34 -19.14 3.38
C ALA A 74 0.57 -19.84 4.40
N PHE A 75 0.15 -19.90 5.68
CA PHE A 75 0.87 -20.60 6.73
C PHE A 75 0.96 -22.09 6.44
N HIS A 76 -0.17 -22.76 6.19
CA HIS A 76 -0.22 -24.20 6.00
C HIS A 76 0.41 -24.66 4.68
N ASN A 77 0.29 -23.88 3.59
CA ASN A 77 0.68 -24.34 2.26
C ASN A 77 2.12 -24.03 1.85
N LYS A 78 2.75 -22.97 2.34
CA LYS A 78 4.08 -22.55 1.85
C LYS A 78 4.98 -21.99 2.93
N TRP A 79 4.47 -21.14 3.81
CA TRP A 79 5.31 -20.36 4.70
C TRP A 79 5.88 -21.18 5.87
N SER A 80 5.06 -22.03 6.49
CA SER A 80 5.50 -22.88 7.61
C SER A 80 6.57 -23.90 7.20
N MET A 81 6.52 -24.38 5.96
CA MET A 81 7.48 -25.34 5.41
C MET A 81 8.85 -24.74 5.07
N LYS A 82 8.99 -23.40 5.05
CA LYS A 82 10.28 -22.75 4.79
C LYS A 82 11.24 -22.96 5.95
N THR A 83 12.51 -23.19 5.63
CA THR A 83 13.60 -23.20 6.60
C THR A 83 13.88 -21.79 7.15
N GLY A 84 14.59 -21.71 8.27
CA GLY A 84 15.04 -20.42 8.83
C GLY A 84 15.87 -19.60 7.83
N LYS A 85 16.72 -20.26 7.02
CA LYS A 85 17.54 -19.61 5.99
C LYS A 85 16.68 -19.01 4.86
N GLU A 86 15.66 -19.72 4.39
CA GLU A 86 14.78 -19.18 3.35
C GLU A 86 14.01 -17.96 3.85
N ARG A 87 13.50 -18.01 5.08
CA ARG A 87 12.81 -16.85 5.68
C ARG A 87 13.74 -15.65 5.86
N SER A 88 14.99 -15.87 6.25
CA SER A 88 15.97 -14.78 6.41
C SER A 88 16.29 -14.10 5.08
N ILE A 89 16.34 -14.85 3.97
CA ILE A 89 16.51 -14.28 2.63
C ILE A 89 15.34 -13.36 2.26
N VAL A 90 14.09 -13.79 2.54
CA VAL A 90 12.91 -12.94 2.28
C VAL A 90 12.95 -11.66 3.11
N MET A 91 13.27 -11.76 4.40
CA MET A 91 13.38 -10.59 5.28
C MET A 91 14.52 -9.66 4.87
N LYS A 92 15.66 -10.20 4.43
CA LYS A 92 16.77 -9.39 3.93
C LYS A 92 16.37 -8.61 2.68
N LYS A 93 15.67 -9.26 1.74
CA LYS A 93 15.14 -8.59 0.55
C LYS A 93 14.15 -7.48 0.90
N PHE A 94 13.28 -7.71 1.89
CA PHE A 94 12.36 -6.68 2.38
C PHE A 94 13.11 -5.47 2.97
N TYR A 95 14.14 -5.72 3.78
CA TYR A 95 15.03 -4.68 4.30
C TYR A 95 15.70 -3.88 3.17
N ASP A 96 16.28 -4.56 2.17
CA ASP A 96 16.96 -3.90 1.06
C ASP A 96 15.99 -2.99 0.28
N LEU A 97 14.72 -3.39 0.15
CA LEU A 97 13.66 -2.55 -0.44
C LEU A 97 13.33 -1.34 0.43
N ILE A 98 13.26 -1.47 1.75
CA ILE A 98 13.04 -0.34 2.66
C ILE A 98 14.20 0.67 2.54
N VAL A 99 15.45 0.20 2.61
CA VAL A 99 16.64 1.05 2.51
C VAL A 99 16.68 1.78 1.17
N LYS A 100 16.40 1.06 0.08
CA LYS A 100 16.34 1.65 -1.26
C LYS A 100 15.32 2.79 -1.38
N ASN A 101 14.23 2.75 -0.61
CA ASN A 101 13.15 3.73 -0.65
C ASN A 101 13.10 4.64 0.59
N LYS A 102 14.20 4.71 1.37
CA LYS A 102 14.26 5.43 2.65
C LYS A 102 13.77 6.87 2.55
N ASP A 103 14.23 7.62 1.55
CA ASP A 103 13.87 9.04 1.37
C ASP A 103 12.37 9.26 1.07
N GLN A 104 11.64 8.22 0.65
CA GLN A 104 10.20 8.30 0.44
C GLN A 104 9.38 7.84 1.65
N LEU A 105 9.99 7.10 2.59
CA LEU A 105 9.32 6.51 3.75
C LEU A 105 9.52 7.32 5.04
N GLY A 106 10.62 8.06 5.15
CA GLY A 106 10.93 8.94 6.29
C GLY A 106 10.55 10.39 6.02
#